data_AF-A0A446BYK4-F1
#
_entry.id   AF-A0A446BYK4-F1
#
_cell.length_a   1.000
_cell.length_b   1.000
_cell.length_c   1.000
_cell.angle_alpha   90.00
_cell.angle_beta   90.00
_cell.angle_gamma   90.00
#
_symmetry.space_group_name_H-M   'P 1'
#
loop_
_entity.id
_entity.type
_entity.pdbx_description
1 polymer ?
#
loop_
_entity_poly.entity_id
_entity_poly.type
_entity_poly.pdbx_seq_one_letter_code
_entity_poly.pdbx_strand_id
1 'polypeptide(L)'
;MFKSWYDRQEEKIEFWLEFQVVHDGLDVDDGAGPGLGATFTCFSALPTELRLKVWECLIQPRVVVAACFDSRSQDEKRAQLARRARKRAAPVLLHVNRESRAVALRHYEPAFGWKVPRRLAGPGPGPGAERRAAAPRVWFNFGLDALLLLGELEPYDQWGFNSPMVYFLRREDTRRVRHVACAFEELRMSLYEADVVFGSLFHIIDMFPAARRLLITSTPQDAEVRHLALPTADNVVQKLWSAFMNGTTCVTSSLVNRQILMIREADLATFITEHE
;
A
#
# COMPACT_ATOMS: atom_id res chain seq x y z
N MET A 1 7.60 -42.49 -28.23
CA MET A 1 7.81 -41.95 -26.87
C MET A 1 6.73 -40.89 -26.64
N PHE A 2 5.59 -41.29 -26.07
CA PHE A 2 4.47 -40.38 -25.83
C PHE A 2 4.81 -39.48 -24.65
N LYS A 3 4.97 -38.18 -24.88
CA LYS A 3 4.98 -37.19 -23.80
C LYS A 3 3.60 -37.22 -23.15
N SER A 4 3.56 -37.62 -21.89
CA SER A 4 2.35 -37.62 -21.07
C SER A 4 1.80 -36.19 -21.01
N TRP A 5 0.48 -36.02 -21.03
CA TRP A 5 -0.17 -34.72 -20.78
C TRP A 5 0.22 -34.10 -19.42
N TYR A 6 0.85 -34.88 -18.53
CA TYR A 6 1.43 -34.44 -17.26
C TYR A 6 2.81 -33.77 -17.37
N ASP A 7 3.45 -33.74 -18.55
CA ASP A 7 4.75 -33.08 -18.78
C ASP A 7 4.60 -31.58 -19.15
N ARG A 8 3.50 -30.93 -18.75
CA ARG A 8 3.58 -29.49 -18.54
C ARG A 8 4.39 -29.29 -17.27
N GLN A 9 5.68 -28.98 -17.43
CA GLN A 9 6.37 -28.12 -16.48
C GLN A 9 5.59 -26.80 -16.41
N GLU A 10 4.45 -26.80 -15.72
CA GLU A 10 3.72 -25.60 -15.37
C GLU A 10 4.63 -24.81 -14.45
N GLU A 11 5.08 -23.67 -14.96
CA GLU A 11 6.07 -22.81 -14.36
C GLU A 11 5.64 -22.45 -12.93
N LYS A 12 6.42 -22.88 -11.94
CA LYS A 12 6.10 -22.61 -10.54
C LYS A 12 6.20 -21.11 -10.30
N ILE A 13 5.06 -20.47 -10.03
CA ILE A 13 4.99 -19.03 -9.77
C ILE A 13 5.45 -18.77 -8.34
N GLU A 14 6.47 -17.93 -8.18
CA GLU A 14 6.91 -17.47 -6.87
C GLU A 14 6.36 -16.09 -6.58
N PHE A 15 5.88 -15.86 -5.35
CA PHE A 15 5.37 -14.58 -4.91
C PHE A 15 6.20 -14.00 -3.78
N TRP A 16 6.35 -12.67 -3.73
CA TRP A 16 7.01 -11.96 -2.63
C TRP A 16 6.49 -10.53 -2.50
N LEU A 17 6.76 -9.90 -1.35
CA LEU A 17 6.49 -8.47 -1.17
C LEU A 17 7.77 -7.64 -1.23
N GLU A 18 7.71 -6.52 -1.93
CA GLU A 18 8.69 -5.44 -1.83
C GLU A 18 8.02 -4.16 -1.33
N PHE A 19 8.79 -3.31 -0.67
CA PHE A 19 8.29 -2.06 -0.10
C PHE A 19 9.08 -0.87 -0.65
N GLN A 20 8.37 0.20 -0.98
CA GLN A 20 8.98 1.45 -1.46
C GLN A 20 8.23 2.64 -0.89
N VAL A 21 8.96 3.64 -0.43
CA VAL A 21 8.38 4.92 -0.04
C VAL A 21 8.30 5.80 -1.28
N VAL A 22 7.11 6.31 -1.58
CA VAL A 22 6.87 7.13 -2.79
C VAL A 22 6.55 8.58 -2.47
N HIS A 23 6.16 8.87 -1.23
CA HIS A 23 5.94 10.22 -0.71
C HIS A 23 6.43 10.26 0.74
N ASP A 24 7.13 11.32 1.13
CA ASP A 24 7.63 11.49 2.50
C ASP A 24 7.03 12.69 3.25
N GLY A 25 6.13 13.44 2.62
CA GLY A 25 5.42 14.56 3.23
C GLY A 25 6.24 15.84 3.37
N LEU A 26 7.49 15.83 2.90
CA LEU A 26 8.44 16.94 3.02
C LEU A 26 8.74 17.61 1.67
N ASP A 27 8.06 17.17 0.62
CA ASP A 27 8.15 17.80 -0.70
C ASP A 27 7.54 19.20 -0.60
N VAL A 28 8.39 20.21 -0.79
CA VAL A 28 7.98 21.60 -0.92
C VAL A 28 7.48 21.74 -2.35
N ASP A 29 6.23 22.19 -2.52
CA ASP A 29 5.70 22.56 -3.84
C ASP A 29 6.75 23.45 -4.54
N ASP A 30 7.12 23.13 -5.79
CA ASP A 30 8.17 23.80 -6.59
C ASP A 30 7.88 25.31 -6.87
N GLY A 31 6.90 25.90 -6.19
CA GLY A 31 6.63 27.32 -6.13
C GLY A 31 7.61 28.05 -5.20
N ALA A 32 8.74 28.49 -5.76
CA ALA A 32 9.60 29.53 -5.20
C ALA A 32 10.03 29.31 -3.73
N GLY A 33 10.70 28.18 -3.44
CA GLY A 33 11.50 28.06 -2.23
C GLY A 33 12.61 29.13 -2.21
N PRO A 34 12.96 29.71 -1.05
CA PRO A 34 14.11 30.62 -0.95
C PRO A 34 15.34 29.87 -1.48
N GLY A 35 16.08 30.51 -2.39
CA GLY A 35 17.16 29.87 -3.15
C GLY A 35 18.10 29.04 -2.27
N LEU A 36 18.66 27.98 -2.86
CA LEU A 36 19.61 26.98 -2.31
C LEU A 36 20.86 27.54 -1.58
N GLY A 37 20.95 28.84 -1.28
CA GLY A 37 22.12 29.54 -0.75
C GLY A 37 22.08 29.91 0.75
N ALA A 38 20.95 29.82 1.45
CA ALA A 38 20.88 30.19 2.88
C ALA A 38 20.89 28.96 3.80
N THR A 39 22.07 28.62 4.34
CA THR A 39 22.14 27.61 5.41
C THR A 39 21.68 28.23 6.73
N PHE A 40 20.57 27.74 7.28
CA PHE A 40 20.10 28.15 8.61
C PHE A 40 20.98 27.54 9.70
N THR A 41 21.88 28.35 10.30
CA THR A 41 22.85 27.89 11.31
C THR A 41 22.38 28.10 12.75
N CYS A 42 21.31 28.86 12.97
CA CYS A 42 20.83 29.23 14.31
C CYS A 42 20.00 28.14 15.01
N PHE A 43 19.74 26.99 14.36
CA PHE A 43 18.88 25.95 14.91
C PHE A 43 19.35 25.47 16.29
N SER A 44 20.65 25.28 16.47
CA SER A 44 21.24 24.85 17.75
C SER A 44 21.14 25.89 18.86
N ALA A 45 20.95 27.17 18.52
CA ALA A 45 20.80 28.27 19.49
C ALA A 45 19.36 28.40 20.02
N LEU A 46 18.40 27.68 19.43
CA LEU A 46 17.02 27.69 19.90
C LEU A 46 16.89 26.95 21.25
N PRO A 47 16.03 27.43 22.16
CA PRO A 47 15.60 26.65 23.33
C PRO A 47 15.13 25.26 22.94
N THR A 48 15.35 24.29 23.82
CA THR A 48 15.05 22.87 23.58
C THR A 48 13.59 22.66 23.18
N GLU A 49 12.67 23.37 23.80
CA GLU A 49 11.23 23.29 23.51
C GLU A 49 10.92 23.68 22.07
N LEU A 50 11.61 24.71 21.54
CA LEU A 50 11.43 25.13 20.15
C LEU A 50 12.07 24.13 19.18
N ARG A 51 13.25 23.60 19.50
CA ARG A 51 13.91 22.56 18.69
C ARG A 51 13.03 21.30 18.58
N LEU A 52 12.47 20.85 19.71
CA LEU A 52 11.55 19.72 19.75
C LEU A 52 10.28 19.98 18.93
N LYS A 53 9.66 21.17 19.06
CA LYS A 53 8.51 21.54 18.22
C LYS A 53 8.83 21.50 16.73
N VAL A 54 10.00 22.01 16.33
CA VAL A 54 10.43 21.93 14.91
C VAL A 54 10.58 20.48 14.46
N TRP A 55 11.15 19.60 15.29
CA TRP A 55 11.22 18.18 14.95
C TRP A 55 9.86 17.50 14.86
N GLU A 56 8.92 17.84 15.74
CA GLU A 56 7.54 17.34 15.68
C GLU A 56 6.86 17.78 14.38
N CYS A 57 7.08 19.01 13.91
CA CYS A 57 6.55 19.48 12.62
C CYS A 57 7.11 18.73 11.41
N LEU A 58 8.26 18.05 11.52
CA LEU A 58 8.82 17.22 10.44
C LEU A 58 8.24 15.79 10.42
N ILE A 59 7.37 15.44 11.37
CA ILE A 59 6.58 14.22 11.32
C ILE A 59 5.41 14.46 10.36
N GLN A 60 5.57 14.02 9.11
CA GLN A 60 4.57 14.20 8.06
C GLN A 60 4.02 12.85 7.58
N PRO A 61 2.78 12.80 7.06
CA PRO A 61 2.21 11.61 6.44
C PRO A 61 3.04 11.12 5.25
N ARG A 62 3.36 9.83 5.23
CA ARG A 62 4.12 9.18 4.15
C ARG A 62 3.24 8.19 3.39
N VAL A 63 3.57 7.97 2.13
CA VAL A 63 2.96 6.89 1.33
C VAL A 63 3.98 5.79 1.16
N VAL A 64 3.68 4.62 1.74
CA VAL A 64 4.49 3.42 1.63
C VAL A 64 3.78 2.41 0.75
N VAL A 65 4.38 2.06 -0.36
CA VAL A 65 3.91 1.00 -1.25
C VAL A 65 4.29 -0.35 -0.68
N ALA A 66 3.32 -1.28 -0.64
CA ALA A 66 3.54 -2.71 -0.50
C ALA A 66 3.16 -3.37 -1.83
N ALA A 67 4.16 -3.80 -2.58
CA ALA A 67 3.98 -4.38 -3.91
C ALA A 67 4.12 -5.90 -3.86
N CYS A 68 3.09 -6.62 -4.30
CA CYS A 68 3.13 -8.07 -4.46
C CYS A 68 3.64 -8.45 -5.84
N PHE A 69 4.83 -9.03 -5.89
CA PHE A 69 5.46 -9.51 -7.10
C PHE A 69 5.12 -10.96 -7.36
N ASP A 70 5.06 -11.32 -8.64
CA ASP A 70 5.11 -12.71 -9.09
C ASP A 70 6.27 -12.92 -10.07
N SER A 71 6.81 -14.14 -10.12
CA SER A 71 8.00 -14.45 -10.91
C SER A 71 7.83 -14.29 -12.42
N ARG A 72 6.59 -14.27 -12.94
CA ARG A 72 6.32 -14.14 -14.38
C ARG A 72 6.25 -12.68 -14.82
N SER A 73 5.76 -11.79 -13.95
CA SER A 73 5.57 -10.37 -14.26
C SER A 73 6.57 -9.42 -13.56
N GLN A 74 7.66 -9.96 -12.97
CA GLN A 74 8.57 -9.17 -12.13
C GLN A 74 9.12 -7.90 -12.80
N ASP A 75 9.47 -7.95 -14.09
CA ASP A 75 10.05 -6.81 -14.80
C ASP A 75 9.00 -5.72 -15.06
N GLU A 76 7.78 -6.12 -15.41
CA GLU A 76 6.65 -5.22 -15.57
C GLU A 76 6.30 -4.53 -14.25
N LYS A 77 6.20 -5.31 -13.16
CA LYS A 77 5.93 -4.77 -11.82
C LYS A 77 7.05 -3.86 -11.32
N ARG A 78 8.32 -4.16 -11.65
CA ARG A 78 9.44 -3.26 -11.35
C ARG A 78 9.35 -1.97 -12.13
N ALA A 79 9.04 -2.03 -13.42
CA ALA A 79 8.86 -0.84 -14.24
C ALA A 79 7.70 0.03 -13.73
N GLN A 80 6.58 -0.59 -13.35
CA GLN A 80 5.43 0.07 -12.74
C GLN A 80 5.79 0.76 -11.42
N LEU A 81 6.55 0.09 -10.54
CA LEU A 81 7.01 0.69 -9.28
C LEU A 81 8.02 1.82 -9.53
N ALA A 82 8.87 1.69 -10.56
CA ALA A 82 9.86 2.70 -10.94
C ALA A 82 9.26 3.98 -11.54
N ARG A 83 8.00 3.95 -12.01
CA ARG A 83 7.27 5.17 -12.41
C ARG A 83 7.01 6.12 -11.23
N ARG A 84 7.06 5.61 -10.00
CA ARG A 84 6.82 6.38 -8.78
C ARG A 84 8.14 6.90 -8.21
N ALA A 85 8.17 8.15 -7.79
CA ALA A 85 9.36 8.78 -7.23
C ALA A 85 9.84 8.01 -5.99
N ARG A 86 11.03 7.41 -6.05
CA ARG A 86 11.57 6.65 -4.92
C ARG A 86 12.14 7.60 -3.85
N LYS A 87 11.57 7.56 -2.65
CA LYS A 87 12.04 8.32 -1.48
C LYS A 87 12.88 7.43 -0.55
N ARG A 88 13.45 8.05 0.48
CA ARG A 88 14.23 7.35 1.51
C ARG A 88 13.32 6.39 2.29
N ALA A 89 13.79 5.15 2.46
CA ALA A 89 13.05 4.12 3.18
C ALA A 89 12.85 4.48 4.66
N ALA A 90 13.90 4.97 5.32
CA ALA A 90 13.83 5.44 6.69
C ALA A 90 13.48 6.94 6.75
N PRO A 91 12.58 7.37 7.66
CA PRO A 91 12.33 8.78 7.94
C PRO A 91 13.62 9.55 8.23
N VAL A 92 13.75 10.74 7.65
CA VAL A 92 14.97 11.57 7.77
C VAL A 92 15.33 11.83 9.24
N LEU A 93 14.33 12.06 10.09
CA LEU A 93 14.50 12.35 11.52
C LEU A 93 15.25 11.24 12.29
N LEU A 94 15.22 9.99 11.83
CA LEU A 94 15.96 8.89 12.46
C LEU A 94 17.49 9.00 12.28
N HIS A 95 17.94 9.85 11.36
CA HIS A 95 19.34 9.96 10.92
C HIS A 95 19.97 11.35 11.10
N VAL A 96 19.20 12.39 11.46
CA VAL A 96 19.75 13.75 11.62
C VAL A 96 20.62 13.86 12.87
N ASN A 97 20.05 13.68 14.07
CA ASN A 97 20.78 13.70 15.33
C ASN A 97 20.06 12.87 16.42
N ARG A 98 20.61 12.85 17.65
CA ARG A 98 20.04 12.08 18.76
C ARG A 98 18.66 12.58 19.20
N GLU A 99 18.44 13.89 19.16
CA GLU A 99 17.18 14.52 19.58
C GLU A 99 16.06 14.23 18.58
N SER A 100 16.32 14.46 17.28
CA SER A 100 15.36 14.16 16.21
C SER A 100 15.01 12.67 16.19
N ARG A 101 15.99 11.80 16.43
CA ARG A 101 15.78 10.35 16.50
C ARG A 101 14.90 9.98 17.68
N ALA A 102 15.09 10.61 18.84
CA ALA A 102 14.26 10.36 20.02
C ALA A 102 12.80 10.79 19.80
N VAL A 103 12.56 11.89 19.06
CA VAL A 103 11.22 12.30 18.63
C VAL A 103 10.64 11.27 17.66
N ALA A 104 11.36 10.94 16.58
CA ALA A 104 10.87 10.02 15.56
C ALA A 104 10.54 8.62 16.10
N LEU A 105 11.33 8.08 17.02
CA LEU A 105 11.08 6.76 17.63
C LEU A 105 9.82 6.71 18.51
N ARG A 106 9.18 7.84 18.83
CA ARG A 106 7.86 7.87 19.48
C ARG A 106 6.72 7.60 18.49
N HIS A 107 6.97 7.81 17.19
CA HIS A 107 5.95 7.75 16.14
C HIS A 107 6.19 6.59 15.16
N TYR A 108 7.46 6.27 14.88
CA TYR A 108 7.86 5.27 13.90
C TYR A 108 8.42 4.03 14.56
N GLU A 109 8.04 2.87 14.03
CA GLU A 109 8.65 1.59 14.38
C GLU A 109 8.83 0.70 13.13
N PRO A 110 9.73 -0.31 13.18
CA PRO A 110 9.86 -1.27 12.10
C PRO A 110 8.63 -2.19 12.03
N ALA A 111 7.92 -2.14 10.92
CA ALA A 111 6.70 -2.89 10.64
C ALA A 111 6.82 -3.72 9.34
N PHE A 112 5.75 -4.47 9.07
CA PHE A 112 5.52 -5.25 7.86
C PHE A 112 6.54 -6.36 7.64
N GLY A 113 6.73 -7.18 8.68
CA GLY A 113 7.20 -8.54 8.46
C GLY A 113 6.12 -9.31 7.71
N TRP A 114 6.50 -10.16 6.75
CA TRP A 114 5.54 -10.84 5.89
C TRP A 114 5.96 -12.26 5.56
N LYS A 115 5.00 -13.06 5.12
CA LYS A 115 5.21 -14.46 4.73
C LYS A 115 4.16 -14.91 3.72
N VAL A 116 4.61 -15.56 2.65
CA VAL A 116 3.73 -16.18 1.65
C VAL A 116 2.94 -17.34 2.30
N PRO A 117 1.61 -17.39 2.16
CA PRO A 117 0.79 -18.51 2.60
C PRO A 117 1.27 -19.84 2.02
N ARG A 118 1.17 -20.92 2.82
CA ARG A 118 1.68 -22.25 2.44
C ARG A 118 1.10 -22.76 1.12
N ARG A 119 -0.14 -22.38 0.79
CA ARG A 119 -0.80 -22.74 -0.47
C ARG A 119 -0.04 -22.25 -1.69
N LEU A 120 0.43 -21.00 -1.66
CA LEU A 120 1.21 -20.38 -2.74
C LEU A 120 2.71 -20.71 -2.68
N ALA A 121 3.24 -20.99 -1.49
CA ALA A 121 4.68 -21.26 -1.29
C ALA A 121 5.16 -22.56 -1.99
N GLY A 122 4.25 -23.48 -2.32
CA GLY A 122 4.54 -24.81 -2.85
C GLY A 122 5.35 -25.70 -1.87
N PRO A 123 5.54 -26.99 -2.20
CA PRO A 123 6.28 -27.90 -1.33
C PRO A 123 7.80 -27.66 -1.40
N GLY A 124 8.46 -27.62 -0.24
CA GLY A 124 9.91 -27.80 -0.08
C GLY A 124 10.81 -26.53 -0.19
N PRO A 125 12.05 -26.62 0.33
CA PRO A 125 13.10 -25.62 0.16
C PRO A 125 13.68 -25.71 -1.27
N GLY A 126 12.97 -25.12 -2.22
CA GLY A 126 13.51 -24.91 -3.57
C GLY A 126 14.36 -23.64 -3.66
N PRO A 127 15.10 -23.43 -4.76
CA PRO A 127 15.71 -22.14 -5.07
C PRO A 127 14.60 -21.08 -5.08
N GLY A 128 14.62 -20.14 -4.14
CA GLY A 128 13.51 -19.18 -3.91
C GLY A 128 12.89 -19.21 -2.50
N ALA A 129 13.25 -20.19 -1.65
CA ALA A 129 12.77 -20.26 -0.27
C ALA A 129 13.05 -18.98 0.56
N GLU A 130 14.14 -18.27 0.25
CA GLU A 130 14.53 -17.01 0.90
C GLU A 130 13.55 -15.86 0.62
N ARG A 131 12.82 -15.91 -0.50
CA ARG A 131 11.84 -14.88 -0.89
C ARG A 131 10.44 -15.19 -0.37
N ARG A 132 10.26 -16.15 0.53
CA ARG A 132 8.92 -16.54 1.03
C ARG A 132 8.53 -15.86 2.33
N ALA A 133 9.44 -15.17 2.98
CA ALA A 133 9.18 -14.38 4.17
C ALA A 133 10.27 -13.34 4.38
N ALA A 134 9.93 -12.24 5.03
CA ALA A 134 10.91 -11.29 5.53
C ALA A 134 10.55 -10.80 6.94
N ALA A 135 11.59 -10.44 7.70
CA ALA A 135 11.43 -9.72 8.96
C ALA A 135 10.91 -8.29 8.70
N PRO A 136 10.30 -7.63 9.70
CA PRO A 136 9.91 -6.23 9.61
C PRO A 136 11.09 -5.34 9.24
N ARG A 137 10.95 -4.52 8.20
CA ARG A 137 12.03 -3.69 7.63
C ARG A 137 11.59 -2.29 7.23
N VAL A 138 10.32 -1.96 7.40
CA VAL A 138 9.73 -0.69 6.97
C VAL A 138 9.47 0.17 8.21
N TRP A 139 10.05 1.35 8.29
CA TRP A 139 9.67 2.32 9.31
C TRP A 139 8.30 2.91 8.95
N PHE A 140 7.31 2.68 9.81
CA PHE A 140 5.93 3.07 9.57
C PHE A 140 5.34 3.75 10.79
N ASN A 141 4.60 4.83 10.57
CA ASN A 141 3.77 5.48 11.57
C ASN A 141 2.30 5.11 11.32
N PHE A 142 1.76 4.18 12.12
CA PHE A 142 0.39 3.70 11.95
C PHE A 142 -0.71 4.76 12.11
N GLY A 143 -0.37 5.90 12.73
CA GLY A 143 -1.28 7.03 12.89
C GLY A 143 -1.39 7.90 11.64
N LEU A 144 -0.31 8.04 10.86
CA LEU A 144 -0.19 9.02 9.78
C LEU A 144 0.09 8.42 8.40
N ASP A 145 0.92 7.37 8.35
CA ASP A 145 1.37 6.80 7.09
C ASP A 145 0.23 6.01 6.42
N ALA A 146 0.19 6.06 5.10
CA ALA A 146 -0.66 5.20 4.28
C ALA A 146 0.10 4.04 3.68
N LEU A 147 -0.58 2.90 3.63
CA LEU A 147 -0.14 1.72 2.93
C LEU A 147 -0.84 1.64 1.57
N LEU A 148 -0.09 1.82 0.48
CA LEU A 148 -0.58 1.67 -0.89
C LEU A 148 -0.26 0.25 -1.39
N LEU A 149 -1.30 -0.54 -1.65
CA LEU A 149 -1.19 -1.90 -2.20
C LEU A 149 -1.03 -1.85 -3.71
N LEU A 150 -0.02 -2.56 -4.23
CA LEU A 150 0.33 -2.63 -5.64
C LEU A 150 0.66 -4.08 -6.03
N GLY A 151 0.65 -4.40 -7.33
CA GLY A 151 0.96 -5.72 -7.85
C GLY A 151 -0.22 -6.70 -7.73
N GLU A 152 0.09 -7.99 -7.63
CA GLU A 152 -0.93 -9.04 -7.60
C GLU A 152 -1.75 -8.97 -6.30
N LEU A 153 -2.93 -8.31 -6.32
CA LEU A 153 -3.80 -8.20 -5.15
C LEU A 153 -4.41 -9.55 -4.75
N GLU A 154 -4.75 -10.38 -5.74
CA GLU A 154 -5.27 -11.74 -5.58
C GLU A 154 -4.39 -12.77 -6.30
N PRO A 155 -3.25 -13.16 -5.72
CA PRO A 155 -2.43 -14.25 -6.23
C PRO A 155 -3.22 -15.57 -6.24
N TYR A 156 -3.13 -16.31 -7.34
CA TYR A 156 -3.70 -17.65 -7.50
C TYR A 156 -2.60 -18.71 -7.50
N ASP A 157 -2.88 -19.87 -6.90
CA ASP A 157 -2.08 -21.06 -7.12
C ASP A 157 -2.41 -21.71 -8.48
N GLN A 158 -1.65 -22.76 -8.81
CA GLN A 158 -1.82 -23.54 -10.05
C GLN A 158 -3.18 -24.26 -10.16
N TRP A 159 -3.94 -24.36 -9.06
CA TRP A 159 -5.26 -25.00 -9.04
C TRP A 159 -6.40 -23.97 -9.05
N GLY A 160 -6.08 -22.67 -9.11
CA GLY A 160 -7.07 -21.59 -9.14
C GLY A 160 -7.59 -21.19 -7.76
N PHE A 161 -6.93 -21.58 -6.66
CA PHE A 161 -7.26 -21.02 -5.34
C PHE A 161 -6.50 -19.72 -5.12
N ASN A 162 -7.23 -18.66 -4.73
CA ASN A 162 -6.62 -17.38 -4.40
C ASN A 162 -6.08 -17.35 -2.97
N SER A 163 -5.09 -16.50 -2.75
CA SER A 163 -4.64 -16.10 -1.41
C SER A 163 -4.22 -14.63 -1.48
N PRO A 164 -5.18 -13.71 -1.22
CA PRO A 164 -4.97 -12.26 -1.32
C PRO A 164 -3.68 -11.79 -0.66
N MET A 165 -2.98 -10.84 -1.30
CA MET A 165 -1.66 -10.38 -0.84
C MET A 165 -1.67 -9.82 0.58
N VAL A 166 -2.81 -9.28 1.02
CA VAL A 166 -2.99 -8.75 2.38
C VAL A 166 -2.82 -9.82 3.45
N TYR A 167 -3.02 -11.10 3.11
CA TYR A 167 -2.77 -12.23 4.00
C TYR A 167 -1.28 -12.58 4.14
N PHE A 168 -0.40 -11.95 3.35
CA PHE A 168 1.04 -12.14 3.49
C PHE A 168 1.56 -11.28 4.64
N LEU A 169 0.89 -10.16 4.92
CA LEU A 169 1.23 -9.22 5.98
C LEU A 169 0.83 -9.79 7.35
N ARG A 170 1.58 -9.40 8.39
CA ARG A 170 1.23 -9.73 9.78
C ARG A 170 -0.07 -9.03 10.18
N ARG A 171 -0.99 -9.81 10.74
CA ARG A 171 -2.27 -9.31 11.28
C ARG A 171 -2.12 -8.23 12.34
N GLU A 172 -1.02 -8.26 13.10
CA GLU A 172 -0.73 -7.27 14.14
C GLU A 172 -0.51 -5.88 13.53
N ASP A 173 0.19 -5.81 12.40
CA ASP A 173 0.45 -4.55 11.69
C ASP A 173 -0.81 -4.07 10.97
N THR A 174 -1.48 -4.93 10.18
CA THR A 174 -2.64 -4.52 9.38
C THR A 174 -3.80 -4.00 10.22
N ARG A 175 -3.98 -4.52 11.45
CA ARG A 175 -5.01 -4.05 12.38
C ARG A 175 -4.83 -2.61 12.84
N ARG A 176 -3.62 -2.06 12.73
CA ARG A 176 -3.25 -0.74 13.24
C ARG A 176 -3.20 0.32 12.14
N VAL A 177 -3.06 -0.09 10.88
CA VAL A 177 -3.03 0.82 9.74
C VAL A 177 -4.39 1.52 9.61
N ARG A 178 -4.36 2.86 9.64
CA ARG A 178 -5.54 3.71 9.53
C ARG A 178 -5.83 4.19 8.11
N HIS A 179 -4.79 4.25 7.27
CA HIS A 179 -4.89 4.72 5.90
C HIS A 179 -4.41 3.61 4.96
N VAL A 180 -5.31 3.09 4.12
CA VAL A 180 -5.01 2.06 3.14
C VAL A 180 -5.52 2.47 1.79
N ALA A 181 -4.71 2.23 0.77
CA ALA A 181 -5.05 2.44 -0.62
C ALA A 181 -4.68 1.22 -1.45
N CYS A 182 -5.30 1.05 -2.62
CA CYS A 182 -4.85 0.11 -3.64
C CYS A 182 -4.87 0.78 -5.02
N ALA A 183 -3.89 0.43 -5.86
CA ALA A 183 -3.82 0.95 -7.21
C ALA A 183 -4.94 0.38 -8.08
N PHE A 184 -5.61 1.25 -8.83
CA PHE A 184 -6.74 0.88 -9.70
C PHE A 184 -6.33 -0.09 -10.82
N GLU A 185 -5.15 0.13 -11.41
CA GLU A 185 -4.53 -0.76 -12.40
C GLU A 185 -4.49 -2.24 -11.94
N GLU A 186 -4.40 -2.49 -10.63
CA GLU A 186 -4.30 -3.83 -10.05
C GLU A 186 -5.63 -4.52 -9.78
N LEU A 187 -6.74 -3.78 -9.80
CA LEU A 187 -8.07 -4.38 -9.72
C LEU A 187 -8.41 -5.14 -11.00
N ARG A 188 -7.60 -4.97 -12.07
CA ARG A 188 -7.73 -5.63 -13.37
C ARG A 188 -9.15 -5.63 -13.94
N MET A 189 -9.98 -4.66 -13.51
CA MET A 189 -11.40 -4.59 -13.87
C MET A 189 -11.63 -4.77 -15.37
N SER A 190 -12.26 -5.89 -15.75
CA SER A 190 -13.06 -5.95 -16.96
C SER A 190 -14.47 -5.49 -16.58
N LEU A 191 -15.19 -4.78 -17.46
CA LEU A 191 -16.53 -4.25 -17.17
C LEU A 191 -17.58 -5.33 -16.83
N TYR A 192 -17.22 -6.62 -16.95
CA TYR A 192 -18.11 -7.77 -16.80
C TYR A 192 -17.89 -8.58 -15.50
N GLU A 193 -16.95 -8.20 -14.64
CA GLU A 193 -16.52 -9.00 -13.48
C GLU A 193 -16.52 -8.21 -12.16
N ALA A 194 -17.59 -7.44 -11.90
CA ALA A 194 -17.73 -6.65 -10.68
C ALA A 194 -17.61 -7.50 -9.39
N ASP A 195 -18.03 -8.76 -9.43
CA ASP A 195 -17.96 -9.70 -8.30
C ASP A 195 -16.51 -10.03 -7.92
N VAL A 196 -15.60 -10.13 -8.90
CA VAL A 196 -14.18 -10.42 -8.67
C VAL A 196 -13.51 -9.23 -7.98
N VAL A 197 -13.78 -8.02 -8.46
CA VAL A 197 -13.30 -6.78 -7.85
C VAL A 197 -13.81 -6.66 -6.42
N PHE A 198 -15.09 -6.99 -6.21
CA PHE A 198 -15.68 -6.96 -4.89
C PHE A 198 -14.98 -7.95 -3.93
N GLY A 199 -14.72 -9.19 -4.38
CA GLY A 199 -13.96 -10.19 -3.62
C GLY A 199 -12.58 -9.70 -3.22
N SER A 200 -11.82 -9.15 -4.17
CA SER A 200 -10.52 -8.52 -3.93
C SER A 200 -10.58 -7.44 -2.84
N LEU A 201 -11.50 -6.48 -2.97
CA LEU A 201 -11.64 -5.34 -2.06
C LEU A 201 -12.09 -5.78 -0.66
N PHE A 202 -12.97 -6.78 -0.58
CA PHE A 202 -13.47 -7.32 0.69
C PHE A 202 -12.31 -7.83 1.56
N HIS A 203 -11.38 -8.59 0.99
CA HIS A 203 -10.22 -9.11 1.71
C HIS A 203 -9.32 -7.99 2.27
N ILE A 204 -9.17 -6.89 1.54
CA ILE A 204 -8.44 -5.71 2.00
C ILE A 204 -9.17 -5.12 3.21
N ILE A 205 -10.45 -4.79 3.07
CA ILE A 205 -11.21 -4.10 4.13
C ILE A 205 -11.27 -4.92 5.42
N ASP A 206 -11.46 -6.24 5.31
CA ASP A 206 -11.47 -7.16 6.45
C ASP A 206 -10.13 -7.20 7.20
N MET A 207 -9.01 -7.17 6.46
CA MET A 207 -7.67 -7.22 7.06
C MET A 207 -7.21 -5.90 7.70
N PHE A 208 -7.84 -4.78 7.34
CA PHE A 208 -7.52 -3.42 7.83
C PHE A 208 -8.67 -2.83 8.66
N PRO A 209 -9.00 -3.40 9.83
CA PRO A 209 -10.15 -2.98 10.62
C PRO A 209 -10.03 -1.57 11.23
N ALA A 210 -8.85 -0.96 11.32
CA ALA A 210 -8.72 0.44 11.74
C ALA A 210 -8.97 1.45 10.60
N ALA A 211 -8.89 1.02 9.34
CA ALA A 211 -8.99 1.91 8.19
C ALA A 211 -10.43 2.19 7.77
N ARG A 212 -11.01 3.31 8.23
CA ARG A 212 -12.40 3.67 7.92
C ARG A 212 -12.68 3.82 6.41
N ARG A 213 -11.65 4.11 5.62
CA ARG A 213 -11.72 4.31 4.18
C ARG A 213 -10.69 3.43 3.46
N LEU A 214 -11.11 2.84 2.34
CA LEU A 214 -10.22 2.26 1.35
C LEU A 214 -10.18 3.21 0.15
N LEU A 215 -8.99 3.66 -0.21
CA LEU A 215 -8.79 4.54 -1.35
C LEU A 215 -8.35 3.72 -2.57
N ILE A 216 -8.99 3.93 -3.71
CA ILE A 216 -8.58 3.37 -4.99
C ILE A 216 -7.85 4.49 -5.72
N THR A 217 -6.56 4.32 -5.99
CA THR A 217 -5.76 5.36 -6.64
C THR A 217 -5.69 5.15 -8.14
N SER A 218 -6.00 6.19 -8.90
CA SER A 218 -5.89 6.21 -10.35
C SER A 218 -4.69 7.04 -10.82
N THR A 219 -3.98 6.52 -11.81
CA THR A 219 -2.96 7.22 -12.57
C THR A 219 -3.56 7.87 -13.82
N PRO A 220 -2.88 8.83 -14.47
CA PRO A 220 -3.34 9.38 -15.75
C PRO A 220 -3.56 8.30 -16.83
N GLN A 221 -2.72 7.25 -16.83
CA GLN A 221 -2.83 6.14 -17.78
C GLN A 221 -4.12 5.33 -17.57
N ASP A 222 -4.61 5.22 -16.33
CA ASP A 222 -5.85 4.52 -16.03
C ASP A 222 -7.07 5.20 -16.68
N ALA A 223 -7.06 6.53 -16.76
CA ALA A 223 -8.11 7.32 -17.38
C ALA A 223 -8.12 7.22 -18.92
N GLU A 224 -6.96 6.96 -19.54
CA GLU A 224 -6.84 6.80 -21.00
C GLU A 224 -7.27 5.40 -21.46
N VAL A 225 -6.95 4.37 -20.67
CA VAL A 225 -7.19 2.97 -21.04
C VAL A 225 -8.62 2.53 -20.72
N ARG A 226 -9.28 3.17 -19.74
CA ARG A 226 -10.58 2.72 -19.23
C ARG A 226 -11.56 3.88 -19.19
N HIS A 227 -12.69 3.77 -19.88
CA HIS A 227 -13.79 4.75 -19.93
C HIS A 227 -14.50 4.99 -18.58
N LEU A 228 -13.89 4.59 -17.46
CA LEU A 228 -14.38 4.88 -16.12
C LEU A 228 -14.04 6.34 -15.81
N ALA A 229 -15.06 7.16 -15.56
CA ALA A 229 -14.88 8.54 -15.13
C ALA A 229 -14.16 8.56 -13.77
N LEU A 230 -12.86 8.86 -13.81
CA LEU A 230 -11.92 8.95 -12.69
C LEU A 230 -11.45 10.41 -12.56
N PRO A 231 -11.27 10.99 -11.36
CA PRO A 231 -11.67 10.53 -10.02
C PRO A 231 -13.13 10.88 -9.69
N THR A 232 -13.73 10.22 -8.70
CA THR A 232 -15.07 10.59 -8.19
C THR A 232 -15.11 10.52 -6.66
N ALA A 233 -15.69 11.56 -6.05
CA ALA A 233 -15.98 11.58 -4.62
C ALA A 233 -17.22 10.76 -4.27
N ASP A 234 -17.99 10.32 -5.28
CA ASP A 234 -19.13 9.43 -5.07
C ASP A 234 -18.63 8.03 -4.67
N ASN A 235 -19.20 7.47 -3.60
CA ASN A 235 -18.94 6.09 -3.21
C ASN A 235 -19.67 5.11 -4.14
N VAL A 236 -19.22 5.02 -5.40
CA VAL A 236 -19.79 4.19 -6.46
C VAL A 236 -19.80 2.71 -6.06
N VAL A 237 -18.79 2.26 -5.32
CA VAL A 237 -18.73 0.89 -4.81
C VAL A 237 -19.71 0.67 -3.65
N GLN A 238 -20.05 1.67 -2.84
CA GLN A 238 -21.14 1.56 -1.86
C GLN A 238 -22.52 1.54 -2.53
N LYS A 239 -22.68 2.17 -3.70
CA LYS A 239 -23.89 2.00 -4.54
C LYS A 239 -23.95 0.55 -5.06
N LEU A 240 -22.84 -0.02 -5.53
CA LEU A 240 -22.74 -1.44 -5.92
C LEU A 240 -22.95 -2.40 -4.74
N TRP A 241 -22.39 -2.11 -3.56
CA TRP A 241 -22.59 -2.87 -2.32
C TRP A 241 -24.05 -2.80 -1.86
N SER A 242 -24.68 -1.62 -1.90
CA SER A 242 -26.10 -1.47 -1.57
C SER A 242 -26.98 -2.22 -2.57
N ALA A 243 -26.61 -2.25 -3.85
CA ALA A 243 -27.28 -3.03 -4.89
C ALA A 243 -27.07 -4.55 -4.72
N PHE A 244 -25.87 -4.99 -4.35
CA PHE A 244 -25.57 -6.39 -4.00
C PHE A 244 -26.34 -6.85 -2.77
N MET A 245 -26.50 -5.96 -1.78
CA MET A 245 -27.24 -6.23 -0.54
C MET A 245 -28.77 -6.18 -0.68
N ASN A 246 -29.33 -5.80 -1.85
CA ASN A 246 -30.78 -5.79 -2.14
C ASN A 246 -31.43 -7.19 -2.24
N GLY A 247 -31.02 -8.12 -1.36
CA GLY A 247 -31.61 -9.44 -1.19
C GLY A 247 -31.43 -10.04 0.21
N THR A 248 -30.70 -9.39 1.11
CA THR A 248 -30.42 -9.92 2.46
C THR A 248 -30.63 -8.86 3.52
N THR A 249 -31.69 -9.02 4.32
CA THR A 249 -32.20 -8.08 5.34
C THR A 249 -31.42 -8.04 6.66
N CYS A 250 -30.21 -8.60 6.72
CA CYS A 250 -29.36 -8.53 7.90
C CYS A 250 -27.90 -8.24 7.54
N VAL A 251 -27.43 -7.04 7.89
CA VAL A 251 -26.00 -6.80 8.07
C VAL A 251 -25.80 -5.89 9.28
N THR A 252 -25.68 -6.51 10.45
CA THR A 252 -24.85 -6.00 11.54
C THR A 252 -23.36 -6.13 11.17
N SER A 253 -23.00 -5.74 9.94
CA SER A 253 -21.65 -5.87 9.43
C SER A 253 -20.87 -4.61 9.74
N SER A 254 -19.66 -4.77 10.29
CA SER A 254 -18.69 -3.69 10.53
C SER A 254 -18.29 -2.95 9.24
N LEU A 255 -18.70 -3.47 8.07
CA LEU A 255 -18.49 -2.91 6.75
C LEU A 255 -19.46 -1.77 6.39
N VAL A 256 -20.62 -1.65 7.07
CA VAL A 256 -21.65 -0.66 6.73
C VAL A 256 -21.14 0.79 6.83
N ASN A 257 -20.17 1.04 7.71
CA ASN A 257 -19.58 2.35 7.93
C ASN A 257 -18.27 2.58 7.16
N ARG A 258 -17.87 1.65 6.28
CA ARG A 258 -16.65 1.78 5.47
C ARG A 258 -16.93 2.57 4.21
N GLN A 259 -15.98 3.42 3.81
CA GLN A 259 -16.05 4.15 2.56
C GLN A 259 -15.01 3.60 1.57
N ILE A 260 -15.40 3.48 0.30
CA ILE A 260 -14.48 3.14 -0.78
C ILE A 260 -14.52 4.32 -1.75
N LEU A 261 -13.43 5.07 -1.83
CA LEU A 261 -13.34 6.30 -2.60
C LEU A 261 -12.27 6.16 -3.67
N MET A 262 -12.42 6.92 -4.76
CA MET A 262 -11.48 6.86 -5.88
C MET A 262 -10.85 8.22 -6.11
N ILE A 263 -9.53 8.29 -6.00
CA ILE A 263 -8.77 9.54 -6.04
C ILE A 263 -7.60 9.41 -7.01
N ARG A 264 -7.03 10.53 -7.46
CA ARG A 264 -5.76 10.48 -8.20
C ARG A 264 -4.66 10.05 -7.24
N GLU A 265 -3.74 9.22 -7.71
CA GLU A 265 -2.61 8.77 -6.88
C GLU A 265 -1.76 9.95 -6.37
N ALA A 266 -1.59 10.99 -7.20
CA ALA A 266 -0.88 12.22 -6.83
C ALA A 266 -1.52 12.97 -5.66
N ASP A 267 -2.84 12.83 -5.46
CA ASP A 267 -3.56 13.51 -4.39
C ASP A 267 -3.60 12.68 -3.09
N LEU A 268 -3.09 11.44 -3.09
CA LEU A 268 -3.20 10.52 -1.95
C LEU A 268 -2.60 11.11 -0.67
N ALA A 269 -1.39 11.69 -0.76
CA ALA A 269 -0.72 12.27 0.40
C ALA A 269 -1.52 13.44 0.99
N THR A 270 -1.95 14.37 0.14
CA THR A 270 -2.76 15.53 0.54
C THR A 270 -4.09 15.09 1.15
N PHE A 271 -4.77 14.10 0.53
CA PHE A 271 -6.04 13.58 1.04
C PHE A 271 -5.91 13.01 2.45
N ILE A 272 -4.82 12.29 2.75
CA ILE A 272 -4.56 11.75 4.09
C ILE A 272 -4.43 12.88 5.11
N THR A 273 -3.64 13.91 4.80
CA THR A 273 -3.44 15.08 5.68
C THR A 273 -4.74 15.83 5.96
N GLU A 274 -5.61 15.98 4.96
CA GLU A 274 -6.89 16.69 5.10
C GLU A 274 -7.96 15.90 5.88
N HIS A 275 -7.83 14.57 5.95
CA HIS A 275 -8.87 13.67 6.45
C HIS A 275 -8.41 12.75 7.60
N GLU A 276 -7.37 13.18 8.33
CA GLU A 276 -6.83 12.55 9.56
C GLU A 276 -7.86 12.49 10.72
#